data_AF-A0A2T9ZAH4-F1
#
_entry.id   AF-A0A2T9ZAH4-F1
#
_cell.length_a   1.000
_cell.length_b   1.000
_cell.length_c   1.000
_cell.angle_alpha   90.00
_cell.angle_beta   90.00
_cell.angle_gamma   90.00
#
_symmetry.space_group_name_H-M   'P 1'
#
loop_
_entity.id
_entity.type
_entity.pdbx_description
1 polymer ?
#
loop_
_entity_poly.entity_id
_entity_poly.type
_entity_poly.pdbx_seq_one_letter_code
_entity_poly.pdbx_strand_id
1 'polypeptide(L)'
;MSTTDPSAAKPDGFAIGSINFPSKKLNITNKNKLLLWNIDELSSDTVRRHLKHVAKDTYQQFKVNKVKQYNKNYRFEITKKDNKLINLSKNNIKSLTKSLRCY
;
A
#
# COMPACT_ATOMS: atom_id res chain seq x y z
N MET A 1 -35.89 30.08 12.17
CA MET A 1 -35.28 29.59 10.92
C MET A 1 -33.81 29.31 11.20
N SER A 2 -33.40 28.06 10.97
CA SER A 2 -32.03 27.58 11.18
C SER A 2 -31.13 28.02 10.03
N THR A 3 -29.95 28.55 10.34
CA THR A 3 -28.86 28.64 9.36
C THR A 3 -27.62 28.11 10.02
N THR A 4 -27.33 26.85 9.72
CA THR A 4 -26.18 26.11 10.23
C THR A 4 -24.89 26.64 9.61
N ASP A 5 -23.94 26.92 10.50
CA ASP A 5 -22.54 27.25 10.26
C ASP A 5 -21.86 26.20 9.36
N PRO A 6 -21.15 26.58 8.28
CA PRO A 6 -20.34 25.64 7.53
C PRO A 6 -19.04 25.38 8.31
N SER A 7 -19.09 24.44 9.25
CA SER A 7 -17.89 23.89 9.88
C SER A 7 -17.00 23.32 8.77
N ALA A 8 -15.94 24.07 8.44
CA ALA A 8 -14.86 23.65 7.57
C ALA A 8 -14.22 22.40 8.18
N ALA A 9 -14.57 21.23 7.63
CA ALA A 9 -13.89 19.99 7.93
C ALA A 9 -12.41 20.16 7.55
N LYS A 10 -11.56 20.29 8.57
CA LYS A 10 -10.10 20.29 8.45
C LYS A 10 -9.68 19.02 7.71
N PRO A 11 -8.70 19.06 6.80
CA PRO A 11 -8.10 17.82 6.32
C PRO A 11 -7.49 17.14 7.54
N ASP A 12 -7.94 15.92 7.84
CA ASP A 12 -7.30 15.05 8.82
C ASP A 12 -5.84 14.85 8.41
N GLY A 13 -4.98 15.73 8.92
CA GLY A 13 -3.55 15.66 8.79
C GLY A 13 -3.09 14.36 9.43
N PHE A 14 -2.90 13.34 8.60
CA PHE A 14 -2.35 12.06 9.01
C PHE A 14 -0.86 12.31 9.31
N ALA A 15 -0.58 12.82 10.52
CA ALA A 15 0.75 13.03 11.05
C ALA A 15 1.35 11.66 11.34
N ILE A 16 2.01 11.08 10.35
CA ILE A 16 2.74 9.84 10.53
C ILE A 16 4.13 10.20 11.01
N GLY A 17 4.36 10.00 12.32
CA GLY A 17 5.70 10.04 12.89
C GLY A 17 6.62 9.15 12.07
N SER A 18 7.78 9.68 11.69
CA SER A 18 8.78 8.97 10.89
C SER A 18 9.33 7.79 11.67
N ILE A 19 8.73 6.60 11.53
CA ILE A 19 9.29 5.38 12.09
C ILE A 19 10.32 4.83 11.11
N ASN A 20 11.60 5.00 11.43
CA ASN A 20 12.68 4.50 10.60
C ASN A 20 12.88 3.00 10.86
N PHE A 21 12.18 2.15 10.11
CA PHE A 21 12.37 0.70 10.18
C PHE A 21 13.30 0.21 9.06
N PRO A 22 14.46 -0.40 9.38
CA PRO A 22 15.42 -0.88 8.38
C PRO A 22 14.93 -2.09 7.54
N SER A 23 13.76 -2.68 7.87
CA SER A 23 13.34 -4.00 7.37
C SER A 23 12.16 -4.01 6.39
N LYS A 24 11.50 -2.86 6.17
CA LYS A 24 10.32 -2.75 5.27
C LYS A 24 10.80 -2.68 3.82
N LYS A 25 10.96 -3.85 3.19
CA LYS A 25 11.45 -3.98 1.81
C LYS A 25 10.29 -4.38 0.90
N LEU A 26 9.95 -3.51 -0.07
CA LEU A 26 9.13 -3.90 -1.21
C LEU A 26 10.07 -4.44 -2.29
N ASN A 27 9.96 -5.74 -2.56
CA ASN A 27 10.72 -6.41 -3.62
C ASN A 27 9.78 -6.88 -4.72
N ILE A 28 10.20 -6.66 -5.96
CA ILE A 28 9.61 -7.34 -7.11
C ILE A 28 10.18 -8.75 -7.11
N THR A 29 9.32 -9.76 -7.08
CA THR A 29 9.77 -11.15 -7.05
C THR A 29 9.12 -11.87 -8.24
N ASN A 30 9.92 -12.48 -9.09
CA ASN A 30 9.43 -13.31 -10.20
C ASN A 30 8.52 -12.60 -11.24
N LYS A 31 8.67 -11.27 -11.41
CA LYS A 31 7.97 -10.38 -12.39
C LYS A 31 6.42 -10.38 -12.39
N ASN A 32 5.77 -11.34 -11.74
CA ASN A 32 4.31 -11.48 -11.68
C ASN A 32 3.74 -11.13 -10.29
N LYS A 33 4.62 -10.87 -9.31
CA LYS A 33 4.24 -10.61 -7.92
C LYS A 33 5.13 -9.54 -7.29
N LEU A 34 4.52 -8.57 -6.63
CA LEU A 34 5.22 -7.67 -5.70
C LEU A 34 5.05 -8.21 -4.29
N LEU A 35 6.17 -8.29 -3.57
CA LEU A 35 6.19 -8.73 -2.18
C LEU A 35 6.60 -7.57 -1.28
N LEU A 36 5.71 -7.23 -0.35
CA LEU A 36 5.97 -6.27 0.71
C LEU A 36 6.20 -7.04 2.01
N TRP A 37 7.44 -7.02 2.49
CA TRP A 37 7.86 -7.83 3.63
C TRP A 37 7.76 -7.08 4.95
N ASN A 38 7.43 -7.81 6.02
CA ASN A 38 7.58 -7.40 7.43
C ASN A 38 6.77 -6.14 7.80
N ILE A 39 5.48 -6.14 7.46
CA ILE A 39 4.57 -5.06 7.89
C ILE A 39 3.28 -5.66 8.44
N ASP A 40 3.33 -6.06 9.71
CA ASP A 40 2.26 -6.81 10.35
C ASP A 40 1.08 -5.90 10.74
N GLU A 41 1.38 -4.64 11.03
CA GLU A 41 0.44 -3.60 11.47
C GLU A 41 -0.49 -3.12 10.34
N LEU A 42 -0.07 -3.28 9.08
CA LEU A 42 -0.90 -2.89 7.96
C LEU A 42 -2.06 -3.87 7.75
N SER A 43 -3.18 -3.34 7.28
CA SER A 43 -4.28 -4.12 6.70
C SER A 43 -4.14 -4.16 5.18
N SER A 44 -4.75 -5.17 4.55
CA SER A 44 -4.81 -5.28 3.09
C SER A 44 -5.49 -4.06 2.46
N ASP A 45 -6.47 -3.47 3.15
CA ASP A 45 -7.18 -2.27 2.69
C ASP A 45 -6.29 -1.03 2.65
N THR A 46 -5.39 -0.87 3.63
CA THR A 46 -4.42 0.23 3.60
C THR A 46 -3.47 0.08 2.42
N VAL A 47 -2.91 -1.12 2.20
CA VAL A 47 -2.06 -1.38 1.03
C VAL A 47 -2.82 -1.13 -0.28
N ARG A 48 -4.09 -1.50 -0.34
CA ARG A 48 -4.96 -1.25 -1.51
C ARG A 48 -5.23 0.23 -1.75
N ARG A 49 -5.41 1.04 -0.69
CA ARG A 49 -5.56 2.51 -0.79
C ARG A 49 -4.31 3.17 -1.36
N HIS A 50 -3.13 2.81 -0.85
CA HIS A 50 -1.86 3.32 -1.40
C HIS A 50 -1.63 2.86 -2.84
N LEU A 51 -2.00 1.63 -3.16
CA LEU A 51 -1.95 1.13 -4.54
C LEU A 51 -2.90 1.91 -5.45
N LYS A 52 -4.10 2.29 -4.98
CA LYS A 52 -5.03 3.16 -5.72
C LYS A 52 -4.42 4.52 -6.03
N HIS A 53 -3.73 5.12 -5.07
CA HIS A 53 -3.07 6.40 -5.27
C HIS A 53 -1.95 6.32 -6.33
N VAL A 54 -1.13 5.26 -6.28
CA VAL A 54 0.03 5.09 -7.16
C VAL A 54 -0.36 4.60 -8.56
N ALA A 55 -1.24 3.61 -8.66
CA ALA A 55 -1.62 2.97 -9.92
C ALA A 55 -2.83 3.64 -10.60
N LYS A 56 -3.45 4.63 -9.93
CA LYS A 56 -4.62 5.38 -10.40
C LYS A 56 -5.68 4.42 -10.94
N ASP A 57 -6.17 4.63 -12.15
CA ASP A 57 -7.28 3.86 -12.75
C ASP A 57 -6.96 2.38 -12.90
N THR A 58 -5.68 2.04 -13.04
CA THR A 58 -5.22 0.67 -13.24
C THR A 58 -5.19 -0.14 -11.94
N TYR A 59 -5.46 0.46 -10.77
CA TYR A 59 -5.35 -0.25 -9.49
C TYR A 59 -6.30 -1.45 -9.36
N GLN A 60 -7.44 -1.40 -10.05
CA GLN A 60 -8.48 -2.43 -10.01
C GLN A 60 -8.01 -3.77 -10.58
N GLN A 61 -6.97 -3.74 -11.42
CA GLN A 61 -6.37 -4.93 -12.01
C GLN A 61 -5.56 -5.74 -11.00
N PHE A 62 -5.29 -5.21 -9.80
CA PHE A 62 -4.48 -5.86 -8.78
C PHE A 62 -5.32 -6.51 -7.68
N LYS A 63 -4.77 -7.58 -7.12
CA LYS A 63 -5.23 -8.27 -5.91
C LYS A 63 -4.14 -8.15 -4.85
N VAL A 64 -4.53 -7.83 -3.62
CA VAL A 64 -3.63 -7.71 -2.46
C VAL A 64 -4.01 -8.79 -1.45
N ASN A 65 -3.06 -9.65 -1.09
CA ASN A 65 -3.26 -10.70 -0.08
C ASN A 65 -2.28 -10.50 1.08
N LYS A 66 -2.75 -10.62 2.32
CA LYS A 66 -1.91 -10.70 3.52
C LYS A 66 -1.62 -12.16 3.81
N VAL A 67 -0.35 -12.54 3.87
CA VAL A 67 0.10 -13.93 4.03
C VAL A 67 1.02 -14.03 5.23
N LYS A 68 0.73 -14.98 6.14
CA LYS A 68 1.59 -15.28 7.28
C LYS A 68 2.81 -16.08 6.82
N GLN A 69 3.99 -15.67 7.25
CA GLN A 69 5.27 -16.28 6.94
C GLN A 69 5.64 -17.33 8.01
N TYR A 70 6.64 -18.16 7.72
CA TYR A 70 7.15 -19.17 8.66
C TYR A 70 7.74 -18.55 9.93
N ASN A 71 8.39 -17.38 9.81
CA ASN A 71 8.91 -16.60 10.95
C ASN A 71 7.83 -15.88 11.77
N LYS A 72 6.54 -16.22 11.57
CA LYS A 72 5.36 -15.63 12.21
C LYS A 72 5.04 -14.19 11.81
N ASN A 73 5.89 -13.52 11.02
CA ASN A 73 5.58 -12.21 10.46
C ASN A 73 4.60 -12.32 9.28
N TYR A 74 4.05 -11.21 8.82
CA TYR A 74 3.22 -11.11 7.62
C TYR A 74 3.97 -10.50 6.44
N ARG A 75 3.54 -10.87 5.24
CA ARG A 75 3.89 -10.20 3.99
C ARG A 75 2.63 -9.88 3.20
N PHE A 76 2.69 -8.84 2.38
CA PHE A 76 1.67 -8.61 1.37
C PHE A 76 2.13 -9.09 0.00
N GLU A 77 1.24 -9.81 -0.67
CA GLU A 77 1.42 -10.25 -2.04
C GLU A 77 0.48 -9.45 -2.93
N ILE A 78 1.05 -8.63 -3.81
CA ILE A 78 0.30 -7.88 -4.82
C ILE A 78 0.52 -8.57 -6.15
N THR A 79 -0.58 -8.99 -6.78
CA THR A 79 -0.60 -9.72 -8.06
C THR A 79 -1.60 -9.08 -8.99
N LYS A 80 -1.48 -9.26 -10.31
CA LYS A 80 -2.61 -8.94 -11.19
C LYS A 80 -3.69 -10.02 -11.08
N LYS A 81 -4.95 -9.62 -11.20
CA LYS A 81 -6.12 -10.52 -11.21
C LYS A 81 -6.12 -11.51 -12.36
N ASP A 82 -5.54 -11.11 -13.50
CA ASP A 82 -5.36 -11.96 -14.67
C ASP A 82 -4.11 -12.87 -14.59
N ASN A 83 -3.42 -12.88 -13.44
CA ASN A 83 -2.15 -13.56 -13.21
C ASN A 83 -1.02 -13.20 -14.21
N LYS A 84 -1.17 -12.12 -14.98
CA LYS A 84 -0.15 -11.65 -15.92
C LYS A 84 0.93 -10.85 -15.18
N LEU A 85 1.99 -10.53 -15.94
CA LEU A 85 3.10 -9.70 -15.52
C LEU A 85 2.62 -8.36 -14.94
N ILE A 86 3.23 -7.96 -13.83
CA ILE A 86 2.97 -6.65 -13.24
C ILE A 86 3.69 -5.60 -14.08
N ASN A 87 2.92 -4.86 -14.87
CA ASN A 87 3.42 -3.70 -15.62
C ASN A 87 3.31 -2.41 -14.78
N LEU A 88 3.95 -2.39 -13.61
CA LEU A 88 4.13 -1.16 -12.83
C LEU A 88 5.52 -0.61 -13.09
N SER A 89 5.60 0.68 -13.42
CA SER A 89 6.89 1.36 -13.61
C SER A 89 7.74 1.29 -12.34
N LYS A 90 9.08 1.28 -12.48
CA LYS A 90 9.99 1.33 -11.34
C LYS A 90 9.69 2.54 -10.43
N ASN A 91 9.27 3.67 -10.99
CA ASN A 91 8.90 4.87 -10.24
C ASN A 91 7.64 4.64 -9.40
N ASN A 92 6.61 4.00 -9.96
CA ASN A 92 5.40 3.66 -9.20
C ASN A 92 5.73 2.72 -8.03
N ILE A 93 6.59 1.73 -8.24
CA ILE A 93 7.02 0.79 -7.20
C ILE A 93 7.80 1.52 -6.09
N LYS A 94 8.68 2.47 -6.44
CA LYS A 94 9.37 3.34 -5.47
C LYS A 94 8.38 4.22 -4.71
N SER A 95 7.42 4.86 -5.39
CA SER A 95 6.39 5.69 -4.76
C SER A 95 5.52 4.88 -3.79
N LEU A 96 5.11 3.68 -4.18
CA LEU A 96 4.36 2.76 -3.33
C LEU A 96 5.16 2.39 -2.08
N THR A 97 6.43 2.02 -2.25
CA THR A 97 7.34 1.73 -1.13
C THR A 97 7.45 2.94 -0.19
N LYS A 98 7.64 4.14 -0.73
CA LYS A 98 7.77 5.36 0.05
C LYS A 98 6.49 5.69 0.82
N SER A 99 5.32 5.56 0.18
CA SER A 99 4.03 5.80 0.82
C SER A 99 3.72 4.85 1.97
N LEU A 100 4.21 3.60 1.87
CA LEU A 100 4.00 2.56 2.87
C LEU A 100 5.07 2.55 3.97
N ARG A 101 6.19 3.26 3.80
CA ARG A 101 7.25 3.40 4.82
C ARG A 101 6.85 4.23 6.03
N CYS A 102 5.84 5.09 5.87
CA CYS A 102 5.45 6.00 6.94
C CYS A 102 4.64 5.29 8.03
N TYR A 103 3.95 4.19 7.71
CA TYR A 103 3.42 3.23 8.69
C TYR A 103 4.55 2.36 9.17
#